data_AF-A0A970ZU92-F1
#
_entry.id   AF-A0A970ZU92-F1
#
_cell.length_a   1.000
_cell.length_b   1.000
_cell.length_c   1.000
_cell.angle_alpha   90.00
_cell.angle_beta   90.00
_cell.angle_gamma   90.00
#
_symmetry.space_group_name_H-M   'P 1'
#
loop_
_entity.id
_entity.type
_entity.pdbx_description
1 polymer ?
#
loop_
_entity_poly.entity_id
_entity_poly.type
_entity_poly.pdbx_seq_one_letter_code
_entity_poly.pdbx_strand_id
1 'polypeptide(L)'
;MSLACVFSGAVYGVNAVPVEVEVNAADSGNIDIKLVGLPDAAVRESVDRVVTAIKNSGLRWPNKAITINLAPADLRKEGPSFDLPIAIGMASLAQEQNGPLKEDAFEKCALAGELALDGRVRPIKGILPLTLEAKKEGRKAILVPKENAVEASIVEGIYVYGIETLRDAYALLSGESGIRPERLDREAFFRSRQTYAIDFNEVKGQAHAKRALEVAMAGGHNMLMLGSPGTGKSMLAKRLATILPAMTEEEAIETTKIHSVAGQIDTKSSFLATRPFRSPHHTISDVGLLGGSSHPSPGEVSLAHNGILFLDELPEFRRSTLEVLRQPLEDGQVTISRAAGKFTFPSRFSLVAAMNPCPCGYLGDPTRECRCSPRQIEKYRQRISGPLLDRIDLHVDVPAVEYRELRAESGGEPSAVIRERVEEARRVQLARFISHPGVLCNADMGTRLVSEFCQLDRQSERTLEQAMDSLNFSARAYDRILKVSRTLADLEGSREIREVHVLEAIQYRTLDRNLWV
;
A
#
# COMPACT_ATOMS: atom_id res chain seq x y z
N MET A 1 -32.38 -17.60 -26.52
CA MET A 1 -30.95 -17.86 -26.27
C MET A 1 -30.86 -18.99 -25.25
N SER A 2 -30.10 -20.07 -25.50
CA SER A 2 -29.96 -21.20 -24.57
C SER A 2 -28.76 -21.07 -23.63
N LEU A 3 -27.75 -20.28 -24.02
CA LEU A 3 -26.52 -20.03 -23.26
C LEU A 3 -26.27 -18.53 -23.19
N ALA A 4 -26.02 -18.01 -21.99
CA ALA A 4 -25.58 -16.65 -21.74
C ALA A 4 -24.19 -16.68 -21.09
N CYS A 5 -23.24 -15.92 -21.62
CA CYS A 5 -21.90 -15.78 -21.05
C CYS A 5 -21.72 -14.36 -20.54
N VAL A 6 -21.48 -14.20 -19.24
CA VAL A 6 -21.35 -12.90 -18.57
C VAL A 6 -19.95 -12.78 -18.01
N PHE A 7 -19.24 -11.70 -18.36
CA PHE A 7 -17.90 -11.45 -17.84
C PHE A 7 -17.94 -10.88 -16.42
N SER A 8 -17.10 -11.45 -15.55
CA SER A 8 -16.84 -11.00 -14.19
C SER A 8 -15.36 -11.23 -13.85
N GLY A 9 -15.00 -11.12 -12.58
CA GLY A 9 -13.67 -11.45 -12.11
C GLY A 9 -13.68 -11.97 -10.68
N ALA A 10 -12.59 -12.64 -10.30
CA ALA A 10 -12.32 -13.01 -8.92
C ALA A 10 -11.09 -12.25 -8.42
N VAL A 11 -11.12 -11.81 -7.17
CA VAL A 11 -9.94 -11.23 -6.52
C VAL A 11 -9.00 -12.36 -6.12
N TYR A 12 -7.73 -12.25 -6.52
CA TYR A 12 -6.67 -13.18 -6.17
C TYR A 12 -5.45 -12.40 -5.65
N GLY A 13 -5.29 -12.36 -4.32
CA GLY A 13 -4.32 -11.48 -3.67
C GLY A 13 -4.71 -10.01 -3.85
N VAL A 14 -3.84 -9.22 -4.49
CA VAL A 14 -4.10 -7.81 -4.84
C VAL A 14 -4.52 -7.60 -6.30
N ASN A 15 -4.52 -8.67 -7.08
CA ASN A 15 -4.93 -8.65 -8.48
C ASN A 15 -6.31 -9.27 -8.64
N ALA A 16 -6.88 -9.14 -9.82
CA ALA A 16 -8.05 -9.90 -10.22
C ALA A 16 -7.70 -10.83 -11.37
N VAL A 17 -8.47 -11.90 -11.50
CA VAL A 17 -8.41 -12.84 -12.62
C VAL A 17 -9.76 -12.84 -13.33
N PRO A 18 -9.77 -12.97 -14.66
CA PRO A 18 -11.02 -13.01 -15.41
C PRO A 18 -11.83 -14.25 -15.02
N VAL A 19 -13.14 -14.07 -14.85
CA VAL A 19 -14.09 -15.15 -14.61
C VAL A 19 -15.25 -15.01 -15.58
N GLU A 20 -15.53 -16.07 -16.31
CA GLU A 20 -16.71 -16.13 -17.17
C GLU A 20 -17.82 -16.90 -16.46
N VAL A 21 -18.98 -16.27 -16.35
CA VAL A 21 -20.19 -16.85 -15.78
C VAL A 21 -21.05 -17.34 -16.94
N GLU A 22 -21.01 -18.63 -17.19
CA GLU A 22 -21.78 -19.29 -18.23
C GLU A 22 -23.08 -19.83 -17.63
N VAL A 23 -24.23 -19.40 -18.16
CA VAL A 23 -25.54 -19.84 -17.73
C VAL A 23 -26.26 -20.51 -18.89
N ASN A 24 -26.49 -21.81 -18.79
CA ASN A 24 -27.15 -22.60 -19.83
C ASN A 24 -28.50 -23.13 -19.34
N ALA A 25 -29.56 -22.93 -20.14
CA ALA A 25 -30.87 -23.55 -19.92
C ALA A 25 -31.02 -24.81 -20.79
N ALA A 26 -31.33 -25.93 -20.15
CA ALA A 26 -31.59 -27.20 -20.80
C ALA A 26 -33.06 -27.62 -20.65
N ASP A 27 -33.63 -28.17 -21.73
CA ASP A 27 -34.97 -28.74 -21.73
C ASP A 27 -34.95 -30.14 -21.08
N SER A 28 -35.20 -30.22 -19.77
CA SER A 28 -35.10 -31.48 -19.01
C SER A 28 -36.37 -31.87 -18.25
N GLY A 29 -37.49 -31.14 -18.43
CA GLY A 29 -38.78 -31.43 -17.77
C GLY A 29 -38.83 -31.14 -16.26
N ASN A 30 -37.68 -30.88 -15.61
CA ASN A 30 -37.57 -30.51 -14.20
C ASN A 30 -36.91 -29.13 -14.04
N ILE A 31 -37.27 -28.42 -12.97
CA ILE A 31 -36.61 -27.17 -12.56
C ILE A 31 -35.52 -27.54 -11.56
N ASP A 32 -34.27 -27.48 -11.99
CA ASP A 32 -33.09 -27.72 -11.15
C ASP A 32 -32.00 -26.69 -11.49
N ILE A 33 -31.29 -26.18 -10.47
CA ILE A 33 -30.21 -25.20 -10.66
C ILE A 33 -28.92 -25.80 -10.12
N LYS A 34 -27.94 -26.00 -11.00
CA LYS A 34 -26.63 -26.56 -10.64
C LYS A 34 -25.54 -25.52 -10.82
N LEU A 35 -24.69 -25.39 -9.81
CA LEU A 35 -23.51 -24.54 -9.84
C LEU A 35 -22.24 -25.40 -9.89
N VAL A 36 -21.38 -25.17 -10.89
CA VAL A 36 -20.11 -25.88 -11.12
C VAL A 36 -18.94 -24.89 -11.27
N GLY A 37 -17.70 -25.37 -11.06
CA GLY A 37 -16.49 -24.52 -11.15
C GLY A 37 -15.79 -24.17 -9.82
N LEU A 38 -15.81 -25.11 -8.86
CA LEU A 38 -15.23 -25.00 -7.51
C LEU A 38 -15.68 -23.76 -6.68
N PRO A 39 -16.99 -23.54 -6.50
CA PRO A 39 -17.50 -22.49 -5.61
C PRO A 39 -17.24 -22.82 -4.13
N ASP A 40 -16.94 -21.78 -3.34
CA ASP A 40 -16.97 -21.86 -1.88
C ASP A 40 -18.41 -22.04 -1.34
N ALA A 41 -18.57 -22.12 -0.01
CA ALA A 41 -19.89 -22.27 0.59
C ALA A 41 -20.81 -21.06 0.33
N ALA A 42 -20.26 -19.85 0.39
CA ALA A 42 -21.02 -18.61 0.19
C ALA A 42 -21.58 -18.52 -1.23
N VAL A 43 -20.80 -18.88 -2.26
CA VAL A 43 -21.22 -18.89 -3.66
C VAL A 43 -22.27 -20.00 -3.90
N ARG A 44 -22.17 -21.16 -3.22
CA ARG A 44 -23.23 -22.19 -3.30
C ARG A 44 -24.56 -21.72 -2.72
N GLU A 45 -24.52 -21.07 -1.56
CA GLU A 45 -25.70 -20.46 -0.92
C GLU A 45 -26.25 -19.27 -1.71
N SER A 46 -25.47 -18.71 -2.63
CA SER A 46 -25.88 -17.57 -3.44
C SER A 46 -26.97 -17.93 -4.46
N VAL A 47 -27.15 -19.20 -4.82
CA VAL A 47 -28.21 -19.62 -5.76
C VAL A 47 -29.61 -19.26 -5.22
N ASP A 48 -29.90 -19.60 -3.97
CA ASP A 48 -31.20 -19.27 -3.34
C ASP A 48 -31.41 -17.75 -3.25
N ARG A 49 -30.33 -17.03 -2.99
CA ARG A 49 -30.31 -15.57 -2.90
C ARG A 49 -30.62 -14.92 -4.24
N VAL A 50 -29.94 -15.36 -5.30
CA VAL A 50 -30.13 -14.93 -6.69
C VAL A 50 -31.56 -15.19 -7.15
N VAL A 51 -32.07 -16.40 -6.93
CA VAL A 51 -33.44 -16.79 -7.28
C VAL A 51 -34.46 -15.87 -6.61
N THR A 52 -34.27 -15.59 -5.32
CA THR A 52 -35.15 -14.69 -4.56
C THR A 52 -35.05 -13.24 -5.05
N ALA A 53 -33.83 -12.76 -5.30
CA ALA A 53 -33.56 -11.42 -5.81
C ALA A 53 -34.19 -11.19 -7.20
N ILE A 54 -34.11 -12.17 -8.12
CA ILE A 54 -34.74 -12.08 -9.45
C ILE A 54 -36.26 -11.91 -9.31
N LYS A 55 -36.92 -12.72 -8.47
CA LYS A 55 -38.36 -12.62 -8.23
C LYS A 55 -38.74 -11.25 -7.66
N ASN A 56 -38.05 -10.80 -6.63
CA ASN A 56 -38.34 -9.54 -5.93
C ASN A 56 -38.00 -8.31 -6.78
N SER A 57 -37.07 -8.46 -7.74
CA SER A 57 -36.78 -7.44 -8.74
C SER A 57 -37.79 -7.43 -9.88
N GLY A 58 -38.83 -8.27 -9.86
CA GLY A 58 -39.85 -8.36 -10.90
C GLY A 58 -39.34 -8.91 -12.25
N LEU A 59 -38.17 -9.55 -12.24
CA LEU A 59 -37.61 -10.24 -13.40
C LEU A 59 -38.06 -11.70 -13.40
N ARG A 60 -37.87 -12.37 -14.53
CA ARG A 60 -38.16 -13.79 -14.74
C ARG A 60 -36.91 -14.53 -15.22
N TRP A 61 -36.90 -15.84 -15.06
CA TRP A 61 -35.94 -16.75 -15.69
C TRP A 61 -36.72 -17.94 -16.25
N PRO A 62 -36.17 -18.71 -17.19
CA PRO A 62 -36.90 -19.83 -17.77
C PRO A 62 -37.18 -20.92 -16.73
N ASN A 63 -38.40 -21.48 -16.73
CA ASN A 63 -38.76 -22.65 -15.93
C ASN A 63 -38.16 -23.94 -16.51
N LYS A 64 -36.83 -23.97 -16.63
CA LYS A 64 -36.01 -25.06 -17.19
C LYS A 64 -34.89 -25.40 -16.22
N ALA A 65 -34.18 -26.51 -16.45
CA ALA A 65 -32.96 -26.77 -15.70
C ALA A 65 -31.87 -25.78 -16.12
N ILE A 66 -31.19 -25.19 -15.14
CA ILE A 66 -30.14 -24.20 -15.33
C ILE A 66 -28.83 -24.76 -14.81
N THR A 67 -27.79 -24.71 -15.64
CA THR A 67 -26.41 -24.97 -15.23
C THR A 67 -25.65 -23.65 -15.25
N ILE A 68 -25.02 -23.30 -14.13
CA ILE A 68 -24.15 -22.14 -13.96
C ILE A 68 -22.73 -22.67 -13.82
N ASN A 69 -21.84 -22.28 -14.74
CA ASN A 69 -20.42 -22.61 -14.69
C ASN A 69 -19.58 -21.35 -14.48
N LEU A 70 -18.64 -21.41 -13.55
CA LEU A 70 -17.67 -20.35 -13.26
C LEU A 70 -16.29 -20.76 -13.80
N ALA A 71 -15.94 -20.27 -14.99
CA ALA A 71 -14.66 -20.56 -15.63
C ALA A 71 -13.58 -19.51 -15.27
N PRO A 72 -12.30 -19.89 -15.07
CA PRO A 72 -11.72 -21.22 -15.25
C PRO A 72 -11.83 -22.09 -13.98
N ALA A 73 -12.07 -23.41 -14.11
CA ALA A 73 -12.48 -24.28 -13.00
C ALA A 73 -11.38 -24.59 -11.96
N ASP A 74 -10.11 -24.30 -12.25
CA ASP A 74 -8.93 -24.52 -11.41
C ASP A 74 -8.75 -23.44 -10.32
N LEU A 75 -9.38 -22.28 -10.52
CA LEU A 75 -9.38 -21.19 -9.54
C LEU A 75 -10.57 -21.32 -8.58
N ARG A 76 -10.32 -21.20 -7.27
CA ARG A 76 -11.39 -21.07 -6.27
C ARG A 76 -12.04 -19.70 -6.37
N LYS A 77 -13.37 -19.66 -6.46
CA LYS A 77 -14.16 -18.41 -6.47
C LYS A 77 -14.69 -18.22 -5.06
N GLU A 78 -14.22 -17.16 -4.41
CA GLU A 78 -14.58 -16.84 -3.03
C GLU A 78 -15.46 -15.59 -2.99
N GLY A 79 -16.50 -15.64 -2.14
CA GLY A 79 -17.35 -14.50 -1.83
C GLY A 79 -18.52 -14.24 -2.81
N PRO A 80 -19.46 -13.36 -2.42
CA PRO A 80 -20.74 -13.17 -3.11
C PRO A 80 -20.68 -12.21 -4.31
N SER A 81 -19.50 -11.88 -4.84
CA SER A 81 -19.35 -10.94 -5.97
C SER A 81 -19.98 -11.43 -7.27
N PHE A 82 -20.32 -12.72 -7.34
CA PHE A 82 -20.91 -13.36 -8.51
C PHE A 82 -22.44 -13.32 -8.53
N ASP A 83 -23.11 -12.83 -7.48
CA ASP A 83 -24.58 -12.83 -7.41
C ASP A 83 -25.19 -12.04 -8.57
N LEU A 84 -24.70 -10.81 -8.79
CA LEU A 84 -25.17 -9.94 -9.89
C LEU A 84 -24.95 -10.57 -11.28
N PRO A 85 -23.74 -10.99 -11.69
CA PRO A 85 -23.53 -11.60 -13.00
C PRO A 85 -24.34 -12.90 -13.19
N ILE A 86 -24.47 -13.74 -12.15
CA ILE A 86 -25.30 -14.96 -12.22
C ILE A 86 -26.77 -14.58 -12.45
N ALA A 87 -27.30 -13.63 -11.68
CA ALA A 87 -28.69 -13.22 -11.78
C ALA A 87 -29.03 -12.63 -13.15
N ILE A 88 -28.14 -11.79 -13.69
CA ILE A 88 -28.29 -11.21 -15.03
C ILE A 88 -28.19 -12.30 -16.11
N GLY A 89 -27.25 -13.23 -16.00
CA GLY A 89 -27.13 -14.38 -16.90
C GLY A 89 -28.42 -15.19 -16.93
N MET A 90 -28.98 -15.53 -15.77
CA MET A 90 -30.27 -16.25 -15.67
C MET A 90 -31.45 -15.45 -16.24
N ALA A 91 -31.58 -14.16 -15.91
CA ALA A 91 -32.66 -13.31 -16.40
C ALA A 91 -32.60 -13.09 -17.91
N SER A 92 -31.39 -13.09 -18.49
CA SER A 92 -31.17 -12.93 -19.92
C SER A 92 -31.65 -14.11 -20.75
N LEU A 93 -31.88 -15.28 -20.16
CA LEU A 93 -32.46 -16.43 -20.85
C LEU A 93 -33.99 -16.32 -21.01
N ALA A 94 -34.62 -15.34 -20.36
CA ALA A 94 -36.06 -15.07 -20.42
C ALA A 94 -36.39 -13.70 -21.09
N GLN A 95 -35.65 -13.30 -22.14
CA GLN A 95 -35.84 -12.00 -22.82
C GLN A 95 -37.27 -11.77 -23.33
N GLU A 96 -37.99 -12.83 -23.72
CA GLU A 96 -39.40 -12.72 -24.13
C GLU A 96 -40.30 -12.13 -23.03
N GLN A 97 -39.95 -12.33 -21.75
CA GLN A 97 -40.70 -11.85 -20.60
C GLN A 97 -40.11 -10.56 -20.01
N ASN A 98 -38.79 -10.40 -20.10
CA ASN A 98 -38.07 -9.32 -19.45
C ASN A 98 -37.72 -8.14 -20.38
N GLY A 99 -37.81 -8.34 -21.69
CA GLY A 99 -37.33 -7.40 -22.71
C GLY A 99 -36.01 -7.85 -23.36
N PRO A 100 -35.72 -7.43 -24.60
CA PRO A 100 -34.48 -7.78 -25.28
C PRO A 100 -33.28 -7.01 -24.68
N LEU A 101 -32.15 -7.69 -24.57
CA LEU A 101 -30.87 -7.04 -24.27
C LEU A 101 -30.24 -6.50 -25.57
N LYS A 102 -29.33 -5.53 -25.44
CA LYS A 102 -28.47 -5.14 -26.57
C LYS A 102 -27.59 -6.31 -27.02
N GLU A 103 -27.39 -6.46 -28.32
CA GLU A 103 -26.67 -7.59 -28.94
C GLU A 103 -25.25 -7.77 -28.38
N ASP A 104 -24.60 -6.68 -27.98
CA ASP A 104 -23.22 -6.61 -27.51
C ASP A 104 -23.08 -6.38 -26.00
N ALA A 105 -24.19 -6.46 -25.25
CA ALA A 105 -24.24 -6.10 -23.84
C ALA A 105 -23.21 -6.88 -23.00
N PHE A 106 -23.13 -8.20 -23.20
CA PHE A 106 -22.21 -9.07 -22.45
C PHE A 106 -20.78 -9.07 -22.98
N GLU A 107 -20.58 -8.77 -24.26
CA GLU A 107 -19.24 -8.60 -24.82
C GLU A 107 -18.57 -7.31 -24.31
N LYS A 108 -19.36 -6.24 -24.16
CA LYS A 108 -18.84 -4.93 -23.78
C LYS A 108 -18.81 -4.67 -22.28
N CYS A 109 -19.57 -5.40 -21.48
CA CYS A 109 -19.75 -5.11 -20.06
C CYS A 109 -19.18 -6.21 -19.14
N ALA A 110 -18.55 -5.78 -18.06
CA ALA A 110 -18.23 -6.59 -16.89
C ALA A 110 -19.27 -6.36 -15.79
N LEU A 111 -19.57 -7.38 -14.99
CA LEU A 111 -20.51 -7.28 -13.86
C LEU A 111 -19.88 -7.84 -12.59
N ALA A 112 -20.01 -7.12 -11.48
CA ALA A 112 -19.62 -7.61 -10.16
C ALA A 112 -20.52 -7.00 -9.09
N GLY A 113 -20.96 -7.80 -8.12
CA GLY A 113 -21.78 -7.31 -7.01
C GLY A 113 -22.47 -8.43 -6.24
N GLU A 114 -22.66 -8.21 -4.94
CA GLU A 114 -23.51 -9.05 -4.08
C GLU A 114 -24.97 -8.64 -4.22
N LEU A 115 -25.91 -9.59 -4.17
CA LEU A 115 -27.33 -9.28 -4.17
C LEU A 115 -27.92 -9.49 -2.77
N ALA A 116 -28.74 -8.54 -2.33
CA ALA A 116 -29.69 -8.78 -1.25
C ALA A 116 -30.91 -9.54 -1.78
N LEU A 117 -31.66 -10.20 -0.89
CA LEU A 117 -32.88 -10.92 -1.24
C LEU A 117 -33.96 -10.03 -1.87
N ASP A 118 -33.95 -8.72 -1.57
CA ASP A 118 -34.87 -7.73 -2.14
C ASP A 118 -34.43 -7.18 -3.50
N GLY A 119 -33.30 -7.65 -4.04
CA GLY A 119 -32.76 -7.21 -5.32
C GLY A 119 -31.80 -6.02 -5.23
N ARG A 120 -31.52 -5.47 -4.04
CA ARG A 120 -30.48 -4.44 -3.89
C ARG A 120 -29.09 -5.01 -4.16
N VAL A 121 -28.24 -4.23 -4.81
CA VAL A 121 -26.85 -4.58 -5.07
C VAL A 121 -25.98 -4.02 -3.93
N ARG A 122 -25.29 -4.91 -3.22
CA ARG A 122 -24.46 -4.60 -2.05
C ARG A 122 -22.99 -4.44 -2.42
N PRO A 123 -22.24 -3.61 -1.66
CA PRO A 123 -20.83 -3.40 -1.91
C PRO A 123 -20.01 -4.68 -1.75
N ILE A 124 -18.98 -4.82 -2.57
CA ILE A 124 -18.03 -5.92 -2.54
C ILE A 124 -16.61 -5.39 -2.31
N LYS A 125 -15.72 -6.27 -1.83
CA LYS A 125 -14.30 -5.97 -1.66
C LYS A 125 -13.54 -6.18 -2.98
N GLY A 126 -12.49 -5.39 -3.20
CA GLY A 126 -11.62 -5.54 -4.37
C GLY A 126 -12.24 -5.10 -5.69
N ILE A 127 -13.11 -4.08 -5.69
CA ILE A 127 -13.71 -3.59 -6.95
C ILE A 127 -12.67 -2.93 -7.87
N LEU A 128 -11.66 -2.27 -7.32
CA LEU A 128 -10.59 -1.64 -8.10
C LEU A 128 -9.81 -2.66 -8.94
N PRO A 129 -9.25 -3.77 -8.37
CA PRO A 129 -8.59 -4.77 -9.20
C PRO A 129 -9.52 -5.43 -10.21
N LEU A 130 -10.80 -5.67 -9.88
CA LEU A 130 -11.79 -6.19 -10.83
C LEU A 130 -12.01 -5.25 -12.02
N THR A 131 -12.08 -3.94 -11.76
CA THR A 131 -12.26 -2.92 -12.80
C THR A 131 -11.04 -2.83 -13.72
N LEU A 132 -9.84 -2.93 -13.16
CA LEU A 132 -8.59 -2.97 -13.94
C LEU A 132 -8.49 -4.21 -14.82
N GLU A 133 -8.89 -5.38 -14.30
CA GLU A 133 -8.90 -6.60 -15.09
C GLU A 133 -9.96 -6.54 -16.21
N ALA A 134 -11.15 -6.00 -15.92
CA ALA A 134 -12.17 -5.78 -16.95
C ALA A 134 -11.66 -4.88 -18.09
N LYS A 135 -10.93 -3.80 -17.78
CA LYS A 135 -10.27 -2.95 -18.78
C LYS A 135 -9.24 -3.73 -19.59
N LYS A 136 -8.39 -4.51 -18.92
CA LYS A 136 -7.32 -5.30 -19.55
C LYS A 136 -7.89 -6.34 -20.52
N GLU A 137 -9.03 -6.94 -20.19
CA GLU A 137 -9.79 -7.85 -21.04
C GLU A 137 -10.63 -7.13 -22.12
N GLY A 138 -10.45 -5.82 -22.29
CA GLY A 138 -11.06 -5.05 -23.38
C GLY A 138 -12.54 -4.69 -23.17
N ARG A 139 -13.08 -4.85 -21.96
CA ARG A 139 -14.46 -4.45 -21.64
C ARG A 139 -14.57 -2.92 -21.64
N LYS A 140 -15.67 -2.41 -22.22
CA LYS A 140 -15.94 -0.97 -22.34
C LYS A 140 -16.63 -0.40 -21.11
N ALA A 141 -17.34 -1.23 -20.36
CA ALA A 141 -18.07 -0.82 -19.17
C ALA A 141 -17.98 -1.87 -18.06
N ILE A 142 -18.15 -1.43 -16.81
CA ILE A 142 -18.37 -2.30 -15.66
C ILE A 142 -19.58 -1.82 -14.87
N LEU A 143 -20.46 -2.75 -14.49
CA LEU A 143 -21.59 -2.52 -13.59
C LEU A 143 -21.19 -3.00 -12.20
N VAL A 144 -21.22 -2.09 -11.25
CA VAL A 144 -20.75 -2.31 -9.87
C VAL A 144 -21.79 -1.79 -8.89
N PRO A 145 -21.76 -2.19 -7.60
CA PRO A 145 -22.63 -1.62 -6.59
C PRO A 145 -22.47 -0.09 -6.54
N LYS A 146 -23.56 0.67 -6.35
CA LYS A 146 -23.51 2.15 -6.32
C LYS A 146 -22.49 2.68 -5.32
N GLU A 147 -22.35 2.03 -4.17
CA GLU A 147 -21.37 2.36 -3.12
C GLU A 147 -19.91 2.15 -3.56
N ASN A 148 -19.65 1.23 -4.49
CA ASN A 148 -18.32 0.97 -5.06
C ASN A 148 -18.02 1.82 -6.31
N ALA A 149 -19.00 2.52 -6.88
CA ALA A 149 -18.87 3.18 -8.18
C ALA A 149 -17.77 4.25 -8.19
N VAL A 150 -17.62 5.02 -7.11
CA VAL A 150 -16.56 6.03 -6.97
C VAL A 150 -15.19 5.37 -7.00
N GLU A 151 -15.00 4.27 -6.28
CA GLU A 151 -13.73 3.53 -6.25
C GLU A 151 -13.37 2.95 -7.64
N ALA A 152 -14.34 2.36 -8.33
CA ALA A 152 -14.11 1.82 -9.66
C ALA A 152 -13.83 2.92 -10.71
N SER A 153 -14.42 4.11 -10.56
CA SER A 153 -14.29 5.23 -11.52
C SER A 153 -12.87 5.83 -11.64
N ILE A 154 -11.95 5.42 -10.76
CA ILE A 154 -10.52 5.73 -10.81
C ILE A 154 -9.81 5.01 -11.96
N VAL A 155 -10.42 4.02 -12.62
CA VAL A 155 -9.77 3.34 -13.75
C VAL A 155 -10.06 4.09 -15.06
N GLU A 156 -9.03 4.60 -15.75
CA GLU A 156 -9.24 5.26 -17.04
C GLU A 156 -9.60 4.27 -18.13
N GLY A 157 -10.41 4.70 -19.09
CA GLY A 157 -10.69 3.92 -20.31
C GLY A 157 -11.77 2.85 -20.14
N ILE A 158 -12.51 2.83 -19.02
CA ILE A 158 -13.68 1.99 -18.82
C ILE A 158 -14.83 2.80 -18.20
N TYR A 159 -16.05 2.63 -18.70
CA TYR A 159 -17.23 3.29 -18.14
C TYR A 159 -17.74 2.56 -16.90
N VAL A 160 -17.80 3.25 -15.77
CA VAL A 160 -18.26 2.65 -14.51
C VAL A 160 -19.70 3.05 -14.24
N TYR A 161 -20.58 2.06 -14.07
CA TYR A 161 -21.99 2.29 -13.75
C TYR A 161 -22.28 1.80 -12.33
N GLY A 162 -22.69 2.72 -11.46
CA GLY A 162 -23.15 2.40 -10.11
C GLY A 162 -24.59 1.93 -10.13
N ILE A 163 -24.81 0.69 -9.72
CA ILE A 163 -26.11 -0.01 -9.73
C ILE A 163 -26.64 -0.11 -8.30
N GLU A 164 -27.88 0.31 -8.08
CA GLU A 164 -28.57 0.16 -6.79
C GLU A 164 -29.37 -1.14 -6.71
N THR A 165 -29.98 -1.57 -7.82
CA THR A 165 -30.79 -2.79 -7.88
C THR A 165 -30.50 -3.67 -9.09
N LEU A 166 -30.82 -4.97 -8.99
CA LEU A 166 -30.72 -5.91 -10.10
C LEU A 166 -31.56 -5.46 -11.32
N ARG A 167 -32.71 -4.81 -11.08
CA ARG A 167 -33.54 -4.26 -12.15
C ARG A 167 -32.82 -3.13 -12.89
N ASP A 168 -32.10 -2.26 -12.18
CA ASP A 168 -31.31 -1.19 -12.79
C ASP A 168 -30.23 -1.73 -13.72
N ALA A 169 -29.54 -2.80 -13.30
CA ALA A 169 -28.55 -3.47 -14.14
C ALA A 169 -29.19 -4.03 -15.42
N TYR A 170 -30.32 -4.73 -15.30
CA TYR A 170 -31.01 -5.28 -16.47
C TYR A 170 -31.50 -4.20 -17.42
N ALA A 171 -32.11 -3.12 -16.90
CA ALA A 171 -32.59 -1.99 -17.69
C ALA A 171 -31.43 -1.28 -18.42
N LEU A 172 -30.26 -1.15 -17.78
CA LEU A 172 -29.07 -0.56 -18.40
C LEU A 172 -28.56 -1.40 -19.57
N LEU A 173 -28.49 -2.72 -19.42
CA LEU A 173 -28.07 -3.65 -20.48
C LEU A 173 -29.09 -3.74 -21.62
N SER A 174 -30.37 -3.49 -21.33
CA SER A 174 -31.45 -3.37 -22.32
C SER A 174 -31.43 -2.03 -23.06
N GLY A 175 -30.75 -1.01 -22.52
CA GLY A 175 -30.72 0.34 -23.07
C GLY A 175 -31.86 1.25 -22.64
N GLU A 176 -32.66 0.82 -21.66
CA GLU A 176 -33.84 1.53 -21.16
C GLU A 176 -33.53 2.37 -19.91
N SER A 177 -32.28 2.38 -19.46
CA SER A 177 -31.87 3.10 -18.25
C SER A 177 -31.28 4.49 -18.56
N GLY A 178 -31.66 5.47 -17.74
CA GLY A 178 -31.04 6.81 -17.72
C GLY A 178 -29.77 6.91 -16.86
N ILE A 179 -29.29 5.81 -16.29
CA ILE A 179 -28.09 5.79 -15.44
C ILE A 179 -26.88 6.20 -16.27
N ARG A 180 -26.22 7.26 -15.82
CA ARG A 180 -24.99 7.77 -16.43
C ARG A 180 -23.77 7.12 -15.77
N PRO A 181 -22.67 6.96 -16.51
CA PRO A 181 -21.44 6.49 -15.92
C PRO A 181 -20.96 7.48 -14.85
N GLU A 182 -20.47 6.94 -13.74
CA GLU A 182 -19.83 7.69 -12.68
C GLU A 182 -18.58 8.37 -13.24
N ARG A 183 -18.41 9.66 -12.98
CA ARG A 183 -17.25 10.43 -13.42
C ARG A 183 -16.57 11.04 -12.20
N LEU A 184 -15.30 10.70 -12.04
CA LEU A 184 -14.44 11.32 -11.04
C LEU A 184 -13.49 12.31 -11.72
N ASP A 185 -13.53 13.57 -11.30
CA ASP A 185 -12.45 14.51 -11.60
C ASP A 185 -11.25 14.12 -10.72
N ARG A 186 -10.32 13.40 -11.33
CA ARG A 186 -9.16 12.82 -10.64
C ARG A 186 -8.26 13.92 -10.12
N GLU A 187 -7.90 14.90 -10.95
CA GLU A 187 -6.99 15.96 -10.55
C GLU A 187 -7.56 16.78 -9.40
N ALA A 188 -8.85 17.12 -9.45
CA ALA A 188 -9.51 17.77 -8.32
C ALA A 188 -9.53 16.86 -7.09
N PHE A 189 -9.80 15.56 -7.27
CA PHE A 189 -9.82 14.60 -6.18
C PHE A 189 -8.45 14.46 -5.50
N PHE A 190 -7.36 14.26 -6.27
CA PHE A 190 -5.99 14.19 -5.78
C PHE A 190 -5.60 15.46 -5.03
N ARG A 191 -5.84 16.65 -5.63
CA ARG A 191 -5.52 17.94 -5.00
C ARG A 191 -6.30 18.14 -3.69
N SER A 192 -7.59 17.83 -3.68
CA SER A 192 -8.46 18.06 -2.51
C SER A 192 -8.06 17.23 -1.27
N ARG A 193 -7.32 16.13 -1.47
CA ARG A 193 -6.99 15.16 -0.42
C ARG A 193 -5.54 15.17 0.03
N GLN A 194 -4.72 16.11 -0.45
CA GLN A 194 -3.35 16.32 0.06
C GLN A 194 -3.31 17.09 1.41
N THR A 195 -4.42 17.12 2.13
CA THR A 195 -4.53 17.81 3.41
C THR A 195 -4.24 16.85 4.54
N TYR A 196 -3.27 17.20 5.38
CA TYR A 196 -2.92 16.43 6.57
C TYR A 196 -3.40 17.20 7.80
N ALA A 197 -3.87 16.46 8.82
CA ALA A 197 -4.35 17.06 10.07
C ALA A 197 -3.21 17.56 10.99
N ILE A 198 -1.96 17.27 10.64
CA ILE A 198 -0.76 17.56 11.44
C ILE A 198 0.29 18.21 10.54
N ASP A 199 1.13 19.08 11.12
CA ASP A 199 2.15 19.84 10.39
C ASP A 199 3.48 19.89 11.17
N PHE A 200 4.60 19.98 10.46
CA PHE A 200 5.94 20.21 11.00
C PHE A 200 6.12 21.60 11.62
N ASN A 201 5.27 22.58 11.30
CA ASN A 201 5.30 23.90 11.93
C ASN A 201 5.04 23.84 13.45
N GLU A 202 4.36 22.80 13.92
CA GLU A 202 4.06 22.57 15.34
C GLU A 202 5.29 22.04 16.10
N VAL A 203 6.28 21.52 15.38
CA VAL A 203 7.50 20.98 15.97
C VAL A 203 8.44 22.12 16.28
N LYS A 204 8.75 22.32 17.57
CA LYS A 204 9.72 23.33 18.02
C LYS A 204 11.09 22.70 18.24
N GLY A 205 12.15 23.43 17.87
CA GLY A 205 13.53 22.96 17.98
C GLY A 205 13.86 21.78 17.06
N GLN A 206 14.84 20.98 17.48
CA GLN A 206 15.26 19.72 16.84
C GLN A 206 15.69 19.86 15.36
N ALA A 207 16.40 20.94 15.03
CA ALA A 207 16.83 21.21 13.66
C ALA A 207 17.59 20.04 13.02
N HIS A 208 18.50 19.41 13.77
CA HIS A 208 19.25 18.23 13.31
C HIS A 208 18.34 17.04 12.98
N ALA A 209 17.37 16.72 13.85
CA ALA A 209 16.45 15.61 13.60
C ALA A 209 15.53 15.90 12.40
N LYS A 210 15.03 17.14 12.27
CA LYS A 210 14.22 17.57 11.12
C LYS A 210 14.99 17.46 9.81
N ARG A 211 16.26 17.91 9.81
CA ARG A 211 17.14 17.80 8.64
C ARG A 211 17.36 16.34 8.25
N ALA A 212 17.64 15.47 9.23
CA ALA A 212 17.82 14.06 8.95
C ALA A 212 16.54 13.38 8.41
N LEU A 213 15.37 13.76 8.93
CA LEU A 213 14.07 13.28 8.44
C LEU A 213 13.82 13.74 6.99
N GLU A 214 14.12 15.01 6.66
CA GLU A 214 14.06 15.52 5.30
C GLU A 214 14.98 14.73 4.36
N VAL A 215 16.24 14.50 4.75
CA VAL A 215 17.20 13.71 3.98
C VAL A 215 16.70 12.29 3.76
N ALA A 216 16.17 11.65 4.81
CA ALA A 216 15.63 10.31 4.69
C ALA A 216 14.45 10.26 3.70
N MET A 217 13.49 11.18 3.84
CA MET A 217 12.30 11.24 2.98
C MET A 217 12.61 11.71 1.55
N ALA A 218 13.68 12.47 1.33
CA ALA A 218 14.16 12.87 0.00
C ALA A 218 14.88 11.73 -0.73
N GLY A 219 15.57 10.85 0.01
CA GLY A 219 16.34 9.75 -0.57
C GLY A 219 15.59 8.42 -0.59
N GLY A 220 14.49 8.29 0.16
CA GLY A 220 13.82 7.00 0.38
C GLY A 220 14.53 6.10 1.40
N HIS A 221 15.33 6.70 2.28
CA HIS A 221 16.19 5.97 3.21
C HIS A 221 15.43 5.53 4.46
N ASN A 222 15.87 4.41 5.04
CA ASN A 222 15.41 3.92 6.32
C ASN A 222 16.12 4.65 7.47
N MET A 223 15.40 4.92 8.56
CA MET A 223 15.91 5.73 9.66
C MET A 223 15.60 5.13 11.04
N LEU A 224 16.54 5.25 11.97
CA LEU A 224 16.37 4.94 13.40
C LEU A 224 16.63 6.20 14.23
N MET A 225 15.64 6.57 15.03
CA MET A 225 15.71 7.65 16.01
C MET A 225 16.07 7.11 17.39
N LEU A 226 17.12 7.69 17.97
CA LEU A 226 17.59 7.38 19.32
C LEU A 226 17.35 8.58 20.21
N GLY A 227 16.83 8.35 21.40
CA GLY A 227 16.69 9.44 22.36
C GLY A 227 15.95 9.00 23.59
N SER A 228 16.02 9.82 24.64
CA SER A 228 15.36 9.55 25.90
C SER A 228 13.83 9.59 25.77
N PRO A 229 13.09 9.05 26.76
CA PRO A 229 11.64 9.16 26.79
C PRO A 229 11.19 10.64 26.76
N GLY A 230 10.14 10.94 25.99
CA GLY A 230 9.59 12.30 25.92
C GLY A 230 10.31 13.26 24.96
N THR A 231 11.32 12.82 24.21
CA THR A 231 12.01 13.67 23.21
C THR A 231 11.21 13.88 21.91
N GLY A 232 9.97 13.40 21.82
CA GLY A 232 9.11 13.66 20.66
C GLY A 232 9.33 12.75 19.45
N LYS A 233 10.03 11.62 19.58
CA LYS A 233 10.28 10.66 18.48
C LYS A 233 9.00 10.25 17.73
N SER A 234 7.98 9.79 18.45
CA SER A 234 6.69 9.39 17.85
C SER A 234 5.91 10.58 17.29
N MET A 235 6.13 11.78 17.84
CA MET A 235 5.52 13.03 17.37
C MET A 235 6.12 13.47 16.03
N LEU A 236 7.44 13.36 15.87
CA LEU A 236 8.14 13.55 14.60
C LEU A 236 7.71 12.51 13.55
N ALA A 237 7.71 11.22 13.93
CA ALA A 237 7.40 10.13 13.01
C ALA A 237 6.04 10.28 12.34
N LYS A 238 4.99 10.60 13.11
CA LYS A 238 3.63 10.80 12.58
C LYS A 238 3.56 11.87 11.50
N ARG A 239 4.41 12.91 11.58
CA ARG A 239 4.43 14.02 10.62
C ARG A 239 5.20 13.69 9.36
N LEU A 240 5.96 12.60 9.29
CA LEU A 240 6.74 12.27 8.10
C LEU A 240 5.88 12.06 6.84
N ALA A 241 4.68 11.50 6.99
CA ALA A 241 3.74 11.33 5.87
C ALA A 241 3.37 12.66 5.20
N THR A 242 3.54 13.79 5.91
CA THR A 242 3.25 15.15 5.44
C THR A 242 4.38 15.78 4.63
N ILE A 243 5.59 15.21 4.64
CA ILE A 243 6.76 15.74 3.91
C ILE A 243 7.23 14.80 2.79
N LEU A 244 6.64 13.61 2.70
CA LEU A 244 6.87 12.71 1.58
C LEU A 244 6.37 13.32 0.26
N PRO A 245 6.99 12.98 -0.89
CA PRO A 245 6.50 13.39 -2.20
C PRO A 245 5.04 13.00 -2.38
N ALA A 246 4.27 13.82 -3.11
CA ALA A 246 2.95 13.43 -3.57
C ALA A 246 2.97 12.06 -4.28
N MET A 247 1.91 11.29 -4.14
CA MET A 247 1.78 10.03 -4.88
C MET A 247 1.59 10.30 -6.37
N THR A 248 2.22 9.49 -7.20
CA THR A 248 1.80 9.35 -8.59
C THR A 248 0.45 8.63 -8.66
N GLU A 249 -0.25 8.74 -9.79
CA GLU A 249 -1.50 8.00 -9.99
C GLU A 249 -1.29 6.49 -9.88
N GLU A 250 -0.19 5.98 -10.43
CA GLU A 250 0.17 4.56 -10.36
C GLU A 250 0.38 4.09 -8.91
N GLU A 251 1.14 4.85 -8.11
CA GLU A 251 1.37 4.55 -6.69
C GLU A 251 0.05 4.54 -5.91
N ALA A 252 -0.82 5.53 -6.17
CA ALA A 252 -2.09 5.65 -5.49
C ALA A 252 -3.06 4.52 -5.85
N ILE A 253 -3.08 4.08 -7.12
CA ILE A 253 -3.84 2.90 -7.56
C ILE A 253 -3.29 1.64 -6.89
N GLU A 254 -1.98 1.43 -6.89
CA GLU A 254 -1.35 0.27 -6.26
C GLU A 254 -1.65 0.18 -4.76
N THR A 255 -1.46 1.29 -4.03
CA THR A 255 -1.79 1.36 -2.60
C THR A 255 -3.28 1.14 -2.36
N THR A 256 -4.15 1.73 -3.18
CA THR A 256 -5.61 1.56 -3.02
C THR A 256 -6.04 0.11 -3.24
N LYS A 257 -5.44 -0.64 -4.20
CA LYS A 257 -5.72 -2.07 -4.38
C LYS A 257 -5.52 -2.87 -3.09
N ILE A 258 -4.42 -2.62 -2.38
CA ILE A 258 -4.08 -3.35 -1.15
C ILE A 258 -5.14 -3.10 -0.07
N HIS A 259 -5.54 -1.84 0.12
CA HIS A 259 -6.52 -1.48 1.14
C HIS A 259 -7.95 -1.88 0.76
N SER A 260 -8.27 -1.91 -0.54
CA SER A 260 -9.55 -2.41 -1.06
C SER A 260 -9.72 -3.90 -0.74
N VAL A 261 -8.66 -4.69 -0.94
CA VAL A 261 -8.62 -6.12 -0.58
C VAL A 261 -8.69 -6.32 0.92
N ALA A 262 -8.00 -5.46 1.70
CA ALA A 262 -8.07 -5.49 3.15
C ALA A 262 -9.43 -5.02 3.72
N GLY A 263 -10.30 -4.42 2.89
CA GLY A 263 -11.59 -3.87 3.31
C GLY A 263 -11.47 -2.66 4.23
N GLN A 264 -10.39 -1.87 4.11
CA GLN A 264 -10.13 -0.68 4.94
C GLN A 264 -10.50 0.65 4.25
N ILE A 265 -11.09 0.58 3.06
CA ILE A 265 -11.58 1.75 2.34
C ILE A 265 -12.97 2.09 2.86
N ASP A 266 -13.09 3.15 3.66
CA ASP A 266 -14.40 3.71 4.02
C ASP A 266 -15.09 4.28 2.78
N THR A 267 -16.41 4.21 2.71
CA THR A 267 -17.22 4.78 1.62
C THR A 267 -17.00 6.29 1.43
N LYS A 268 -16.52 7.00 2.46
CA LYS A 268 -16.13 8.43 2.39
C LYS A 268 -14.70 8.66 1.90
N SER A 269 -13.85 7.65 1.91
CA SER A 269 -12.48 7.69 1.42
C SER A 269 -12.27 6.58 0.41
N SER A 270 -13.04 6.62 -0.68
CA SER A 270 -13.03 5.66 -1.79
C SER A 270 -11.67 5.49 -2.49
N PHE A 271 -10.66 6.25 -2.08
CA PHE A 271 -9.32 6.30 -2.65
C PHE A 271 -8.30 6.86 -1.67
N LEU A 272 -7.10 6.29 -1.66
CA LEU A 272 -5.99 6.77 -0.83
C LEU A 272 -5.13 7.74 -1.63
N ALA A 273 -5.36 9.03 -1.41
CA ALA A 273 -4.55 10.10 -1.99
C ALA A 273 -3.42 10.59 -1.05
N THR A 274 -3.35 10.06 0.17
CA THR A 274 -2.31 10.38 1.16
C THR A 274 -1.39 9.19 1.39
N ARG A 275 -0.10 9.45 1.60
CA ARG A 275 0.91 8.45 2.00
C ARG A 275 0.46 7.68 3.25
N PRO A 276 0.31 6.34 3.21
CA PRO A 276 -0.05 5.55 4.38
C PRO A 276 0.99 5.71 5.49
N PHE A 277 0.50 5.74 6.73
CA PHE A 277 1.34 5.68 7.91
C PHE A 277 0.85 4.53 8.79
N ARG A 278 1.69 3.51 8.98
CA ARG A 278 1.39 2.35 9.81
C ARG A 278 2.28 2.32 11.03
N SER A 279 1.70 2.07 12.19
CA SER A 279 2.39 2.08 13.48
C SER A 279 1.90 0.90 14.31
N PRO A 280 2.27 -0.35 13.94
CA PRO A 280 1.87 -1.53 14.69
C PRO A 280 2.40 -1.48 16.13
N HIS A 281 1.60 -2.01 17.06
CA HIS A 281 2.05 -2.18 18.45
C HIS A 281 3.10 -3.31 18.53
N HIS A 282 4.07 -3.21 19.44
CA HIS A 282 5.16 -4.19 19.59
C HIS A 282 4.71 -5.62 19.96
N THR A 283 3.45 -5.80 20.34
CA THR A 283 2.81 -7.10 20.59
C THR A 283 2.30 -7.80 19.32
N ILE A 284 2.47 -7.18 18.15
CA ILE A 284 2.03 -7.74 16.87
C ILE A 284 2.68 -9.11 16.61
N SER A 285 1.92 -10.02 16.01
CA SER A 285 2.42 -11.32 15.58
C SER A 285 3.09 -11.24 14.21
N ASP A 286 3.89 -12.25 13.88
CA ASP A 286 4.50 -12.38 12.55
C ASP A 286 3.44 -12.38 11.43
N VAL A 287 2.27 -12.96 11.71
CA VAL A 287 1.09 -12.98 10.80
C VAL A 287 0.43 -11.61 10.70
N GLY A 288 0.37 -10.82 11.77
CA GLY A 288 -0.15 -9.45 11.69
C GLY A 288 0.77 -8.54 10.88
N LEU A 289 2.09 -8.72 11.03
CA LEU A 289 3.08 -7.88 10.37
C LEU A 289 3.20 -8.17 8.87
N LEU A 290 3.40 -9.44 8.49
CA LEU A 290 3.47 -9.84 7.07
C LEU A 290 2.11 -10.01 6.40
N GLY A 291 1.12 -10.46 7.18
CA GLY A 291 -0.13 -11.01 6.67
C GLY A 291 -0.16 -12.54 6.75
N GLY A 292 -1.20 -13.14 6.15
CA GLY A 292 -1.23 -14.59 5.94
C GLY A 292 -1.94 -15.41 7.01
N SER A 293 -3.12 -14.95 7.45
CA SER A 293 -4.13 -15.77 8.13
C SER A 293 -4.58 -16.98 7.27
N SER A 294 -5.59 -17.74 7.71
CA SER A 294 -6.16 -18.86 6.94
C SER A 294 -6.48 -18.50 5.49
N HIS A 295 -6.98 -17.28 5.27
CA HIS A 295 -7.02 -16.61 3.97
C HIS A 295 -5.85 -15.60 3.89
N PRO A 296 -5.01 -15.67 2.85
CA PRO A 296 -3.88 -14.76 2.70
C PRO A 296 -4.33 -13.32 2.44
N SER A 297 -4.31 -12.52 3.50
CA SER A 297 -4.58 -11.08 3.47
C SER A 297 -3.28 -10.27 3.61
N PRO A 298 -3.24 -9.01 3.12
CA PRO A 298 -2.11 -8.11 3.33
C PRO A 298 -1.89 -7.83 4.83
N GLY A 299 -0.63 -7.80 5.28
CA GLY A 299 -0.26 -7.37 6.63
C GLY A 299 0.14 -5.89 6.71
N GLU A 300 0.59 -5.45 7.88
CA GLU A 300 1.02 -4.07 8.13
C GLU A 300 2.11 -3.57 7.17
N VAL A 301 3.05 -4.45 6.77
CA VAL A 301 4.10 -4.09 5.80
C VAL A 301 3.55 -3.77 4.41
N SER A 302 2.51 -4.48 3.98
CA SER A 302 1.84 -4.23 2.70
C SER A 302 0.90 -3.04 2.79
N LEU A 303 0.23 -2.85 3.93
CA LEU A 303 -0.62 -1.69 4.19
C LEU A 303 0.19 -0.39 4.31
N ALA A 304 1.49 -0.47 4.60
CA ALA A 304 2.42 0.65 4.61
C ALA A 304 3.01 0.98 3.22
N HIS A 305 2.64 0.24 2.18
CA HIS A 305 3.19 0.39 0.84
C HIS A 305 3.01 1.81 0.27
N ASN A 306 4.06 2.31 -0.38
CA ASN A 306 4.25 3.68 -0.85
C ASN A 306 4.13 4.72 0.27
N GLY A 307 4.36 4.33 1.52
CA GLY A 307 4.26 5.17 2.70
C GLY A 307 5.32 4.82 3.75
N ILE A 308 4.93 4.86 5.02
CA ILE A 308 5.83 4.72 6.16
C ILE A 308 5.36 3.59 7.07
N LEU A 309 6.31 2.72 7.43
CA LEU A 309 6.16 1.79 8.54
C LEU A 309 6.95 2.34 9.73
N PHE A 310 6.24 2.76 10.78
CA PHE A 310 6.81 3.27 12.01
C PHE A 310 6.83 2.19 13.09
N LEU A 311 8.01 1.88 13.63
CA LEU A 311 8.20 0.96 14.75
C LEU A 311 8.67 1.73 15.98
N ASP A 312 7.74 2.03 16.89
CA ASP A 312 8.08 2.65 18.17
C ASP A 312 8.60 1.61 19.15
N GLU A 313 9.55 1.99 19.99
CA GLU A 313 10.18 1.09 20.97
C GLU A 313 10.73 -0.19 20.33
N LEU A 314 11.52 -0.06 19.26
CA LEU A 314 12.01 -1.17 18.42
C LEU A 314 12.52 -2.40 19.22
N PRO A 315 13.30 -2.27 20.32
CA PRO A 315 13.76 -3.41 21.12
C PRO A 315 12.66 -4.17 21.90
N GLU A 316 11.44 -3.65 21.99
CA GLU A 316 10.32 -4.33 22.65
C GLU A 316 9.59 -5.30 21.71
N PHE A 317 9.81 -5.20 20.40
CA PHE A 317 9.32 -6.20 19.46
C PHE A 317 10.01 -7.54 19.68
N ARG A 318 9.29 -8.63 19.41
CA ARG A 318 9.88 -9.97 19.40
C ARG A 318 10.91 -10.05 18.28
N ARG A 319 12.08 -10.62 18.59
CA ARG A 319 13.17 -10.76 17.61
C ARG A 319 12.72 -11.49 16.33
N SER A 320 11.91 -12.55 16.46
CA SER A 320 11.38 -13.28 15.29
C SER A 320 10.58 -12.37 14.35
N THR A 321 9.77 -11.49 14.91
CA THR A 321 8.92 -10.54 14.18
C THR A 321 9.76 -9.49 13.45
N LEU A 322 10.87 -9.04 14.05
CA LEU A 322 11.81 -8.12 13.40
C LEU A 322 12.62 -8.79 12.28
N GLU A 323 13.07 -10.04 12.45
CA GLU A 323 13.83 -10.76 11.42
C GLU A 323 13.05 -10.94 10.12
N VAL A 324 11.74 -11.02 10.24
CA VAL A 324 10.80 -11.17 9.14
C VAL A 324 10.73 -9.91 8.26
N LEU A 325 11.10 -8.73 8.78
CA LEU A 325 11.15 -7.48 8.01
C LEU A 325 12.27 -7.43 6.98
N ARG A 326 13.30 -8.28 7.10
CA ARG A 326 14.48 -8.24 6.22
C ARG A 326 14.10 -8.39 4.74
N GLN A 327 13.21 -9.34 4.43
CA GLN A 327 12.75 -9.58 3.06
C GLN A 327 11.98 -8.36 2.49
N PRO A 328 10.92 -7.83 3.16
CA PRO A 328 10.24 -6.62 2.70
C PRO A 328 11.18 -5.43 2.45
N LEU A 329 12.19 -5.23 3.29
CA LEU A 329 13.15 -4.13 3.19
C LEU A 329 14.14 -4.29 2.02
N GLU A 330 14.32 -5.50 1.49
CA GLU A 330 15.22 -5.78 0.36
C GLU A 330 14.48 -5.89 -0.96
N ASP A 331 13.42 -6.70 -0.98
CA ASP A 331 12.71 -7.03 -2.22
C ASP A 331 11.60 -6.01 -2.53
N GLY A 332 11.17 -5.23 -1.53
CA GLY A 332 10.02 -4.34 -1.66
C GLY A 332 8.69 -5.08 -1.87
N GLN A 333 8.66 -6.39 -1.60
CA GLN A 333 7.49 -7.25 -1.70
C GLN A 333 7.55 -8.40 -0.69
N VAL A 334 6.39 -8.95 -0.35
CA VAL A 334 6.23 -10.10 0.53
C VAL A 334 5.48 -11.19 -0.20
N THR A 335 6.02 -12.41 -0.15
CA THR A 335 5.35 -13.59 -0.70
C THR A 335 4.88 -14.49 0.42
N ILE A 336 3.57 -14.72 0.50
CA ILE A 336 2.91 -15.55 1.49
C ILE A 336 2.46 -16.85 0.82
N SER A 337 3.03 -17.98 1.27
CA SER A 337 2.63 -19.32 0.84
C SER A 337 1.84 -20.00 1.95
N ARG A 338 0.60 -20.40 1.67
CA ARG A 338 -0.31 -21.12 2.58
C ARG A 338 -1.07 -22.21 1.82
N ALA A 339 -1.86 -23.03 2.52
CA ALA A 339 -2.70 -24.07 1.92
C ALA A 339 -3.67 -23.52 0.86
N ALA A 340 -4.09 -22.25 1.00
CA ALA A 340 -4.97 -21.57 0.04
C ALA A 340 -4.25 -21.09 -1.24
N GLY A 341 -2.92 -21.08 -1.28
CA GLY A 341 -2.14 -20.63 -2.44
C GLY A 341 -0.90 -19.81 -2.09
N LYS A 342 -0.24 -19.32 -3.14
CA LYS A 342 0.90 -18.40 -3.08
C LYS A 342 0.45 -17.02 -3.55
N PHE A 343 0.65 -16.02 -2.70
CA PHE A 343 0.25 -14.64 -2.96
C PHE A 343 1.43 -13.71 -2.73
N THR A 344 1.63 -12.75 -3.62
CA THR A 344 2.68 -11.73 -3.51
C THR A 344 2.04 -10.37 -3.35
N PHE A 345 2.45 -9.65 -2.30
CA PHE A 345 1.95 -8.32 -1.95
C PHE A 345 3.11 -7.32 -2.04
N PRO A 346 2.94 -6.16 -2.69
CA PRO A 346 3.95 -5.13 -2.68
C PRO A 346 4.08 -4.52 -1.26
N SER A 347 5.29 -4.13 -0.91
CA SER A 347 5.67 -3.62 0.42
C SER A 347 6.85 -2.66 0.35
N ARG A 348 6.91 -1.81 -0.68
CA ARG A 348 7.87 -0.70 -0.73
C ARG A 348 7.44 0.37 0.27
N PHE A 349 8.12 0.51 1.40
CA PHE A 349 7.85 1.52 2.42
C PHE A 349 9.17 2.05 2.98
N SER A 350 9.18 3.28 3.49
CA SER A 350 10.31 3.76 4.28
C SER A 350 10.14 3.32 5.73
N LEU A 351 11.12 2.57 6.25
CA LEU A 351 11.14 2.16 7.65
C LEU A 351 11.64 3.32 8.51
N VAL A 352 10.84 3.67 9.51
CA VAL A 352 11.24 4.62 10.54
C VAL A 352 11.09 3.91 11.87
N ALA A 353 12.19 3.75 12.60
CA ALA A 353 12.17 3.14 13.90
C ALA A 353 12.54 4.15 14.98
N ALA A 354 12.04 3.95 16.19
CA ALA A 354 12.44 4.71 17.36
C ALA A 354 12.83 3.75 18.49
N MET A 355 13.88 4.10 19.23
CA MET A 355 14.24 3.37 20.43
C MET A 355 14.88 4.26 21.47
N ASN A 356 14.83 3.80 22.71
CA ASN A 356 15.61 4.38 23.79
C ASN A 356 17.06 3.86 23.70
N PRO A 357 18.06 4.61 24.19
CA PRO A 357 19.46 4.19 24.11
C PRO A 357 19.79 3.01 25.06
N CYS A 358 18.98 2.80 26.09
CA CYS A 358 19.08 1.72 27.08
C CYS A 358 17.69 1.44 27.70
N PRO A 359 17.53 0.37 28.52
CA PRO A 359 16.24 0.05 29.17
C PRO A 359 15.67 1.18 30.03
N CYS A 360 16.49 1.94 30.74
CA CYS A 360 16.02 3.09 31.53
C CYS A 360 15.83 4.36 30.69
N GLY A 361 16.37 4.41 29.48
CA GLY A 361 16.23 5.52 28.54
C GLY A 361 17.17 6.72 28.72
N TYR A 362 17.97 6.78 29.78
CA TYR A 362 18.80 7.95 30.11
C TYR A 362 20.30 7.77 29.80
N LEU A 363 20.68 6.76 29.01
CA LEU A 363 22.07 6.61 28.59
C LEU A 363 22.46 7.77 27.67
N GLY A 364 23.41 8.60 28.14
CA GLY A 364 23.85 9.81 27.43
C GLY A 364 22.91 11.01 27.60
N ASP A 365 21.94 10.95 28.51
CA ASP A 365 21.06 12.08 28.81
C ASP A 365 21.83 13.14 29.63
N PRO A 366 21.78 14.44 29.24
CA PRO A 366 22.53 15.50 29.91
C PRO A 366 21.97 15.87 31.29
N THR A 367 20.74 15.47 31.60
CA THR A 367 20.02 15.86 32.82
C THR A 367 19.80 14.71 33.79
N ARG A 368 19.68 13.47 33.29
CA ARG A 368 19.37 12.29 34.10
C ARG A 368 20.44 11.23 33.96
N GLU A 369 20.90 10.70 35.09
CA GLU A 369 21.88 9.62 35.08
C GLU A 369 21.24 8.27 34.72
N CYS A 370 21.93 7.53 33.85
CA CYS A 370 21.59 6.15 33.52
C CYS A 370 21.90 5.21 34.69
N ARG A 371 20.95 4.34 35.03
CA ARG A 371 21.11 3.32 36.09
C ARG A 371 21.37 1.92 35.56
N CYS A 372 21.50 1.75 34.25
CA CYS A 372 21.70 0.44 33.64
C CYS A 372 23.18 0.03 33.68
N SER A 373 23.45 -1.24 33.97
CA SER A 373 24.80 -1.79 33.83
C SER A 373 25.17 -1.98 32.34
N PRO A 374 26.47 -2.01 31.99
CA PRO A 374 26.91 -2.27 30.61
C PRO A 374 26.30 -3.54 30.01
N ARG A 375 26.21 -4.62 30.79
CA ARG A 375 25.59 -5.89 30.36
C ARG A 375 24.09 -5.78 30.09
N GLN A 376 23.38 -4.93 30.84
CA GLN A 376 21.96 -4.66 30.57
C GLN A 376 21.77 -3.86 29.28
N ILE A 377 22.64 -2.89 29.03
CA ILE A 377 22.64 -2.07 27.81
C ILE A 377 22.92 -2.95 26.60
N GLU A 378 23.96 -3.78 26.66
CA GLU A 378 24.33 -4.71 25.60
C GLU A 378 23.19 -5.69 25.30
N LYS A 379 22.62 -6.34 26.32
CA LYS A 379 21.49 -7.27 26.16
C LYS A 379 20.26 -6.61 25.55
N TYR A 380 20.01 -5.34 25.86
CA TYR A 380 18.91 -4.57 25.29
C TYR A 380 19.13 -4.29 23.79
N ARG A 381 20.34 -3.86 23.42
CA ARG A 381 20.72 -3.60 22.03
C ARG A 381 20.77 -4.87 21.18
N GLN A 382 21.22 -5.99 21.74
CA GLN A 382 21.25 -7.32 21.09
C GLN A 382 19.86 -7.89 20.74
N ARG A 383 18.76 -7.28 21.22
CA ARG A 383 17.41 -7.65 20.77
C ARG A 383 17.19 -7.33 19.30
N ILE A 384 17.89 -6.31 18.79
CA ILE A 384 17.90 -5.96 17.37
C ILE A 384 19.10 -6.65 16.73
N SER A 385 18.90 -7.32 15.61
CA SER A 385 19.99 -8.00 14.91
C SER A 385 20.82 -7.02 14.08
N GLY A 386 22.12 -7.29 14.00
CA GLY A 386 23.04 -6.59 13.10
C GLY A 386 22.55 -6.53 11.66
N PRO A 387 22.13 -7.66 11.05
CA PRO A 387 21.57 -7.64 9.70
C PRO A 387 20.39 -6.68 9.51
N LEU A 388 19.51 -6.51 10.51
CA LEU A 388 18.42 -5.55 10.40
C LEU A 388 18.94 -4.11 10.50
N LEU A 389 19.84 -3.82 11.44
CA LEU A 389 20.45 -2.49 11.59
C LEU A 389 21.25 -2.08 10.35
N ASP A 390 21.92 -3.02 9.67
CA ASP A 390 22.62 -2.77 8.41
C ASP A 390 21.69 -2.27 7.29
N ARG A 391 20.38 -2.51 7.40
CA ARG A 391 19.35 -2.07 6.44
C ARG A 391 18.73 -0.73 6.81
N ILE A 392 19.14 -0.14 7.94
CA ILE A 392 18.79 1.22 8.34
C ILE A 392 19.93 2.13 7.94
N ASP A 393 19.63 3.10 7.08
CA ASP A 393 20.63 3.98 6.47
C ASP A 393 21.07 5.08 7.45
N LEU A 394 20.11 5.73 8.12
CA LEU A 394 20.36 6.83 9.06
C LEU A 394 20.09 6.42 10.51
N HIS A 395 21.03 6.71 11.39
CA HIS A 395 20.95 6.61 12.85
C HIS A 395 21.09 8.00 13.45
N VAL A 396 20.01 8.53 14.02
CA VAL A 396 19.92 9.94 14.39
C VAL A 396 19.57 10.08 15.85
N ASP A 397 20.36 10.86 16.57
CA ASP A 397 20.03 11.25 17.94
C ASP A 397 19.00 12.39 17.94
N VAL A 398 17.94 12.18 18.73
CA VAL A 398 16.86 13.12 18.98
C VAL A 398 16.97 13.56 20.45
N PRO A 399 17.77 14.62 20.73
CA PRO A 399 17.97 15.11 22.08
C PRO A 399 16.68 15.71 22.65
N ALA A 400 16.65 15.84 23.98
CA ALA A 400 15.59 16.59 24.65
C ALA A 400 15.63 18.06 24.22
N VAL A 401 14.45 18.63 23.95
CA VAL A 401 14.32 20.05 23.59
C VAL A 401 14.45 20.87 24.86
N GLU A 402 15.30 21.90 24.85
CA GLU A 402 15.41 22.81 25.98
C GLU A 402 14.10 23.59 26.18
N TYR A 403 13.76 23.87 27.44
CA TYR A 403 12.53 24.59 27.80
C TYR A 403 12.40 25.96 27.09
N ARG A 404 13.53 26.62 26.79
CA ARG A 404 13.56 27.90 26.07
C ARG A 404 13.08 27.75 24.62
N GLU A 405 13.49 26.70 23.91
CA GLU A 405 13.04 26.43 22.54
C GLU A 405 11.56 26.05 22.49
N LEU A 406 11.05 25.36 23.52
CA LEU A 406 9.61 25.05 23.63
C LEU A 406 8.75 26.32 23.78
N ARG A 407 9.27 27.36 24.42
CA ARG A 407 8.59 28.66 24.61
C ARG A 407 8.77 29.66 23.48
N ALA A 408 9.65 29.41 22.51
CA ALA A 408 9.83 30.31 21.38
C ALA A 408 8.51 30.50 20.61
N GLU A 409 8.22 31.74 20.20
CA GLU A 409 7.04 32.09 19.39
C GLU A 409 7.20 31.71 17.91
N SER A 410 8.43 31.60 17.42
CA SER A 410 8.72 31.11 16.08
C SER A 410 8.31 29.64 15.96
N GLY A 411 7.29 29.38 15.15
CA GLY A 411 6.91 28.03 14.73
C GLY A 411 8.03 27.36 13.93
N GLY A 412 7.94 26.04 13.80
CA GLY A 412 8.78 25.29 12.87
C GLY A 412 8.48 25.65 11.41
N GLU A 413 9.33 25.17 10.51
CA GLU A 413 9.07 25.23 9.06
C GLU A 413 7.82 24.39 8.71
N PRO A 414 6.90 24.90 7.86
CA PRO A 414 5.71 24.16 7.44
C PRO A 414 6.05 22.90 6.65
N SER A 415 5.25 21.84 6.82
CA SER A 415 5.39 20.59 6.09
C SER A 415 5.40 20.77 4.58
N ALA A 416 4.61 21.72 4.05
CA ALA A 416 4.55 22.00 2.62
C ALA A 416 5.91 22.46 2.05
N VAL A 417 6.62 23.32 2.78
CA VAL A 417 7.94 23.85 2.33
C VAL A 417 8.99 22.74 2.33
N ILE A 418 9.00 21.90 3.37
CA ILE A 418 9.89 20.73 3.42
C ILE A 418 9.56 19.76 2.28
N ARG A 419 8.26 19.53 2.03
CA ARG A 419 7.78 18.65 0.94
C ARG A 419 8.27 19.14 -0.42
N GLU A 420 8.19 20.43 -0.72
CA GLU A 420 8.66 21.00 -1.98
C GLU A 420 10.14 20.69 -2.24
N ARG A 421 11.00 20.82 -1.21
CA ARG A 421 12.43 20.47 -1.32
C ARG A 421 12.64 18.96 -1.54
N VAL A 422 11.88 18.14 -0.82
CA VAL A 422 11.89 16.67 -0.99
C VAL A 422 11.45 16.28 -2.40
N GLU A 423 10.44 16.93 -2.96
CA GLU A 423 9.94 16.68 -4.32
C GLU A 423 10.92 17.14 -5.40
N GLU A 424 11.60 18.27 -5.22
CA GLU A 424 12.66 18.72 -6.13
C GLU A 424 13.80 17.69 -6.18
N ALA A 425 14.31 17.27 -5.02
CA ALA A 425 15.34 16.23 -4.94
C ALA A 425 14.85 14.92 -5.60
N ARG A 426 13.59 14.55 -5.43
CA ARG A 426 12.99 13.36 -6.06
C ARG A 426 12.91 13.49 -7.57
N ARG A 427 12.56 14.66 -8.11
CA ARG A 427 12.54 14.92 -9.56
C ARG A 427 13.93 14.73 -10.18
N VAL A 428 14.97 15.22 -9.51
CA VAL A 428 16.37 15.00 -9.96
C VAL A 428 16.72 13.50 -9.96
N GLN A 429 16.33 12.75 -8.93
CA GLN A 429 16.56 11.31 -8.84
C GLN A 429 15.82 10.53 -9.95
N LEU A 430 14.54 10.83 -10.17
CA LEU A 430 13.76 10.18 -11.22
C LEU A 430 14.35 10.44 -12.62
N ALA A 431 14.81 11.67 -12.89
CA ALA A 431 15.48 12.00 -14.14
C ALA A 431 16.79 11.21 -14.31
N ARG A 432 17.57 11.02 -13.22
CA ARG A 432 18.80 10.21 -13.21
C ARG A 432 18.53 8.74 -13.52
N PHE A 433 17.44 8.19 -12.98
CA PHE A 433 17.14 6.75 -13.08
C PHE A 433 16.17 6.39 -14.21
N ILE A 434 15.87 7.31 -15.13
CA ILE A 434 14.93 7.08 -16.23
C ILE A 434 15.27 5.83 -17.08
N SER A 435 16.55 5.52 -17.23
CA SER A 435 17.05 4.34 -17.97
C SER A 435 17.19 3.08 -17.10
N HIS A 436 16.78 3.12 -15.83
CA HIS A 436 16.98 2.07 -14.83
C HIS A 436 15.64 1.64 -14.22
N PRO A 437 14.90 0.73 -14.87
CA PRO A 437 13.60 0.26 -14.38
C PRO A 437 13.68 -0.28 -12.95
N GLY A 438 12.73 0.12 -12.11
CA GLY A 438 12.60 -0.35 -10.73
C GLY A 438 13.38 0.46 -9.68
N VAL A 439 14.25 1.39 -10.11
CA VAL A 439 15.00 2.31 -9.24
C VAL A 439 14.32 3.67 -9.28
N LEU A 440 13.66 4.06 -8.20
CA LEU A 440 12.91 5.33 -8.13
C LEU A 440 13.66 6.38 -7.32
N CYS A 441 14.60 5.94 -6.48
CA CYS A 441 15.32 6.81 -5.57
C CYS A 441 16.76 6.38 -5.30
N ASN A 442 17.50 7.26 -4.62
CA ASN A 442 18.88 6.98 -4.24
C ASN A 442 19.03 5.77 -3.30
N ALA A 443 18.03 5.50 -2.43
CA ALA A 443 18.07 4.33 -1.56
C ALA A 443 18.04 3.00 -2.34
N ASP A 444 17.33 2.96 -3.48
CA ASP A 444 17.18 1.79 -4.35
C ASP A 444 18.45 1.44 -5.15
N MET A 445 19.48 2.29 -5.13
CA MET A 445 20.70 2.06 -5.90
C MET A 445 21.39 0.74 -5.50
N GLY A 446 21.57 -0.18 -6.45
CA GLY A 446 22.49 -1.32 -6.28
C GLY A 446 23.96 -0.88 -6.38
N THR A 447 24.89 -1.76 -6.03
CA THR A 447 26.35 -1.48 -6.03
C THR A 447 26.84 -0.86 -7.34
N ARG A 448 26.38 -1.36 -8.50
CA ARG A 448 26.75 -0.81 -9.83
C ARG A 448 26.36 0.67 -9.96
N LEU A 449 25.15 1.02 -9.52
CA LEU A 449 24.63 2.39 -9.64
C LEU A 449 25.30 3.32 -8.62
N VAL A 450 25.67 2.82 -7.45
CA VAL A 450 26.47 3.57 -6.48
C VAL A 450 27.82 3.96 -7.08
N SER A 451 28.53 3.03 -7.72
CA SER A 451 29.81 3.34 -8.39
C SER A 451 29.64 4.32 -9.56
N GLU A 452 28.50 4.30 -10.25
CA GLU A 452 28.21 5.16 -11.39
C GLU A 452 27.84 6.60 -10.96
N PHE A 453 26.96 6.75 -9.97
CA PHE A 453 26.34 8.04 -9.63
C PHE A 453 26.87 8.68 -8.34
N CYS A 454 27.66 7.95 -7.54
CA CYS A 454 28.25 8.45 -6.30
C CYS A 454 29.77 8.61 -6.39
N GLN A 455 30.26 9.12 -7.53
CA GLN A 455 31.67 9.45 -7.68
C GLN A 455 32.07 10.58 -6.74
N LEU A 456 33.15 10.37 -6.00
CA LEU A 456 33.73 11.33 -5.06
C LEU A 456 34.94 12.01 -5.69
N ASP A 457 35.16 13.27 -5.32
CA ASP A 457 36.45 13.91 -5.55
C ASP A 457 37.50 13.36 -4.55
N ARG A 458 38.78 13.65 -4.83
CA ARG A 458 39.88 13.15 -3.99
C ARG A 458 39.78 13.59 -2.52
N GLN A 459 39.18 14.75 -2.25
CA GLN A 459 39.05 15.27 -0.90
C GLN A 459 37.97 14.51 -0.12
N SER A 460 36.81 14.30 -0.74
CA SER A 460 35.71 13.53 -0.16
C SER A 460 36.08 12.06 0.03
N GLU A 461 36.82 11.48 -0.93
CA GLU A 461 37.32 10.10 -0.84
C GLU A 461 38.26 9.91 0.35
N ARG A 462 39.23 10.81 0.55
CA ARG A 462 40.12 10.78 1.73
C ARG A 462 39.36 10.95 3.05
N THR A 463 38.36 11.83 3.07
CA THR A 463 37.53 12.05 4.26
C THR A 463 36.75 10.79 4.62
N LEU A 464 36.19 10.11 3.61
CA LEU A 464 35.47 8.87 3.80
C LEU A 464 36.42 7.74 4.24
N GLU A 465 37.58 7.60 3.61
CA GLU A 465 38.62 6.61 3.98
C GLU A 465 39.04 6.77 5.46
N GLN A 466 39.35 8.00 5.89
CA GLN A 466 39.70 8.29 7.28
C GLN A 466 38.56 7.94 8.26
N ALA A 467 37.32 8.23 7.89
CA ALA A 467 36.16 7.89 8.72
C ALA A 467 35.95 6.37 8.80
N MET A 468 36.14 5.65 7.70
CA MET A 468 36.03 4.19 7.66
C MET A 468 37.05 3.52 8.59
N ASP A 469 38.30 3.98 8.55
CA ASP A 469 39.39 3.43 9.38
C ASP A 469 39.25 3.80 10.85
N SER A 470 38.91 5.06 11.15
CA SER A 470 38.83 5.54 12.54
C SER A 470 37.58 5.06 13.29
N LEU A 471 36.47 4.84 12.58
CA LEU A 471 35.19 4.44 13.16
C LEU A 471 34.88 2.95 12.93
N ASN A 472 35.78 2.18 12.30
CA ASN A 472 35.63 0.76 11.98
C ASN A 472 34.31 0.43 11.25
N PHE A 473 33.94 1.26 10.28
CA PHE A 473 32.72 1.07 9.52
C PHE A 473 32.82 -0.12 8.56
N SER A 474 31.70 -0.80 8.33
CA SER A 474 31.63 -1.92 7.40
C SER A 474 31.52 -1.44 5.94
N ALA A 475 31.86 -2.32 4.98
CA ALA A 475 31.65 -2.03 3.56
C ALA A 475 30.19 -1.69 3.21
N ARG A 476 29.21 -2.16 3.98
CA ARG A 476 27.81 -1.77 3.81
C ARG A 476 27.55 -0.33 4.25
N ALA A 477 28.18 0.09 5.34
CA ALA A 477 28.11 1.48 5.80
C ALA A 477 28.72 2.44 4.77
N TYR A 478 29.79 2.04 4.08
CA TYR A 478 30.36 2.80 2.96
C TYR A 478 29.31 3.11 1.87
N ASP A 479 28.65 2.07 1.33
CA ASP A 479 27.62 2.25 0.31
C ASP A 479 26.45 3.12 0.80
N ARG A 480 26.04 2.98 2.07
CA ARG A 480 24.97 3.81 2.65
C ARG A 480 25.40 5.27 2.76
N ILE A 481 26.61 5.55 3.24
CA ILE A 481 27.15 6.90 3.34
C ILE A 481 27.14 7.56 1.96
N LEU A 482 27.54 6.84 0.90
CA LEU A 482 27.49 7.35 -0.48
C LEU A 482 26.06 7.67 -0.94
N LYS A 483 25.09 6.77 -0.71
CA LYS A 483 23.68 7.00 -1.05
C LYS A 483 23.08 8.21 -0.33
N VAL A 484 23.39 8.37 0.95
CA VAL A 484 22.95 9.52 1.75
C VAL A 484 23.64 10.80 1.25
N SER A 485 24.95 10.76 0.97
CA SER A 485 25.70 11.89 0.42
C SER A 485 25.18 12.36 -0.94
N ARG A 486 24.78 11.42 -1.80
CA ARG A 486 24.12 11.72 -3.09
C ARG A 486 22.77 12.42 -2.88
N THR A 487 22.03 12.02 -1.85
CA THR A 487 20.73 12.62 -1.51
C THR A 487 20.90 14.04 -0.97
N LEU A 488 21.92 14.26 -0.13
CA LEU A 488 22.30 15.58 0.34
C LEU A 488 22.67 16.51 -0.82
N ALA A 489 23.48 16.00 -1.76
CA ALA A 489 23.82 16.75 -2.98
C ALA A 489 22.56 17.13 -3.78
N ASP A 490 21.61 16.19 -3.91
CA ASP A 490 20.36 16.43 -4.65
C ASP A 490 19.47 17.48 -3.96
N LEU A 491 19.39 17.47 -2.62
CA LEU A 491 18.67 18.49 -1.84
C LEU A 491 19.29 19.89 -1.96
N GLU A 492 20.60 19.98 -2.20
CA GLU A 492 21.31 21.24 -2.43
C GLU A 492 21.36 21.65 -3.92
N GLY A 493 20.81 20.84 -4.83
CA GLY A 493 20.92 21.06 -6.27
C GLY A 493 22.34 20.88 -6.82
N SER A 494 23.23 20.21 -6.07
CA SER A 494 24.61 19.94 -6.46
C SER A 494 24.70 18.73 -7.39
N ARG A 495 25.37 18.90 -8.53
CA ARG A 495 25.64 17.79 -9.47
C ARG A 495 26.62 16.79 -8.89
N GLU A 496 27.63 17.27 -8.17
CA GLU A 496 28.72 16.46 -7.60
C GLU A 496 28.53 16.29 -6.09
N ILE A 497 29.03 15.17 -5.55
CA ILE A 497 29.11 14.95 -4.11
C ILE A 497 30.36 15.68 -3.61
N ARG A 498 30.15 16.62 -2.67
CA ARG A 498 31.20 17.42 -2.04
C ARG A 498 31.49 16.88 -0.64
N GLU A 499 32.64 17.27 -0.10
CA GLU A 499 33.10 16.87 1.23
C GLU A 499 32.06 17.15 2.32
N VAL A 500 31.38 18.31 2.26
CA VAL A 500 30.32 18.68 3.21
C VAL A 500 29.18 17.67 3.26
N HIS A 501 28.79 17.09 2.12
CA HIS A 501 27.73 16.08 2.07
C HIS A 501 28.19 14.77 2.70
N VAL A 502 29.45 14.39 2.49
CA VAL A 502 30.05 13.17 3.07
C VAL A 502 30.17 13.32 4.58
N LEU A 503 30.64 14.48 5.06
CA LEU A 503 30.74 14.77 6.49
C LEU A 503 29.39 14.69 7.19
N GLU A 504 28.34 15.30 6.60
CA GLU A 504 26.98 15.21 7.16
C GLU A 504 26.45 13.77 7.14
N ALA A 505 26.65 13.02 6.05
CA ALA A 505 26.25 11.61 5.97
C ALA A 505 26.94 10.73 7.04
N ILE A 506 28.22 10.96 7.32
CA ILE A 506 28.98 10.27 8.38
C ILE A 506 28.41 10.59 9.76
N GLN A 507 27.88 11.80 9.99
CA GLN A 507 27.25 12.19 11.26
C GLN A 507 25.99 11.38 11.56
N TYR A 508 25.24 10.97 10.54
CA TYR A 508 24.05 10.12 10.69
C TYR A 508 24.35 8.64 10.98
N ARG A 509 25.58 8.25 11.35
CA ARG A 509 25.94 6.86 11.72
C ARG A 509 26.31 6.74 13.21
N THR A 510 25.58 7.38 14.12
CA THR A 510 25.93 7.41 15.55
C THR A 510 26.11 6.02 16.18
N LEU A 511 25.22 5.06 15.84
CA LEU A 511 25.25 3.74 16.49
C LEU A 511 26.50 2.93 16.14
N ASP A 512 26.95 2.99 14.89
CA ASP A 512 28.13 2.24 14.45
C ASP A 512 29.38 2.66 15.22
N ARG A 513 29.44 3.93 15.64
CA ARG A 513 30.57 4.49 16.43
C ARG A 513 30.69 3.91 17.84
N ASN A 514 29.59 3.39 18.41
CA ASN A 514 29.46 3.16 19.86
C ASN A 514 29.00 1.73 20.24
N LEU A 515 28.84 0.81 19.29
CA LEU A 515 28.12 -0.45 19.54
C LEU A 515 28.90 -1.75 19.35
N TRP A 516 30.07 -1.74 18.69
CA TRP A 516 30.73 -2.98 18.24
C TRP A 516 32.23 -3.02 18.59
N VAL A 517 32.56 -2.63 19.82
CA VAL A 517 33.83 -2.98 20.47
C VAL A 517 33.56 -3.87 21.67
#